data_AF-K2QXS1-F1
#
_entry.id   AF-K2QXS1-F1
#
_cell.length_a   1.000
_cell.length_b   1.000
_cell.length_c   1.000
_cell.angle_alpha   90.00
_cell.angle_beta   90.00
_cell.angle_gamma   90.00
#
_symmetry.space_group_name_H-M   'P 1'
#
loop_
_entity.id
_entity.type
_entity.pdbx_description
1 polymer ?
#
loop_
_entity_poly.entity_id
_entity_poly.type
_entity_poly.pdbx_seq_one_letter_code
_entity_poly.pdbx_strand_id
1 'polypeptide(L)'
;MNETIYLLYILSFVLGSLLGLVASYRKYKAPYAIGKLDALAVVLAIIGWTLTLNSVLITFIPEYITITIGVFLLAMVLGMRPGYGRNETFIGIIVAGIIWIMRTVIL
;
A
#
# COMPACT_ATOMS: atom_id res chain seq x y z
N MET A 1 -6.06 19.77 -8.48
CA MET A 1 -6.75 18.73 -7.69
C MET A 1 -7.28 19.39 -6.42
N ASN A 2 -8.49 19.04 -5.94
CA ASN A 2 -9.15 19.75 -4.85
C ASN A 2 -8.49 19.44 -3.48
N GLU A 3 -8.37 20.42 -2.59
CA GLU A 3 -7.86 20.31 -1.21
C GLU A 3 -8.59 19.21 -0.42
N THR A 4 -9.91 19.08 -0.61
CA THR A 4 -10.72 18.00 0.00
C THR A 4 -10.22 16.59 -0.37
N ILE A 5 -9.68 16.41 -1.58
CA ILE A 5 -9.17 15.11 -2.06
C ILE A 5 -7.83 14.80 -1.39
N TYR A 6 -6.95 15.79 -1.22
CA TYR A 6 -5.71 15.60 -0.45
C TYR A 6 -5.99 15.28 1.02
N LEU A 7 -6.98 15.94 1.63
CA LEU A 7 -7.42 15.61 2.99
C LEU A 7 -7.92 14.16 3.08
N LEU A 8 -8.68 13.69 2.09
CA LEU A 8 -9.14 12.30 2.01
C LEU A 8 -7.97 11.31 1.93
N TYR A 9 -6.93 11.61 1.13
CA TYR A 9 -5.72 10.77 1.05
C TYR A 9 -4.95 10.74 2.39
N ILE A 10 -4.82 11.87 3.07
CA ILE A 10 -4.16 11.96 4.39
C ILE A 10 -4.94 11.16 5.44
N LEU A 11 -6.27 11.31 5.50
CA LEU A 11 -7.11 10.52 6.41
C LEU A 11 -7.01 9.03 6.11
N SER A 12 -7.04 8.64 4.84
CA SER A 12 -6.85 7.27 4.38
C SER A 12 -5.49 6.70 4.84
N PHE A 13 -4.41 7.46 4.65
CA PHE A 13 -3.06 7.08 5.08
C PHE A 13 -2.96 6.90 6.60
N VAL A 14 -3.53 7.81 7.39
CA VAL A 14 -3.52 7.74 8.86
C VAL A 14 -4.33 6.54 9.35
N LEU A 15 -5.54 6.33 8.82
CA LEU A 15 -6.38 5.18 9.18
C LEU A 15 -5.71 3.85 8.81
N GLY A 16 -5.14 3.75 7.62
CA GLY A 16 -4.36 2.60 7.20
C GLY A 16 -3.19 2.33 8.14
N SER A 17 -2.38 3.36 8.43
CA SER A 17 -1.22 3.24 9.32
C SER A 17 -1.59 2.76 10.72
N LEU A 18 -2.67 3.31 11.32
CA LEU A 18 -3.16 2.90 12.63
C LEU A 18 -3.62 1.43 12.65
N LEU A 19 -4.37 0.99 11.64
CA LEU A 19 -4.83 -0.39 11.53
C LEU A 19 -3.67 -1.35 11.26
N GLY A 20 -2.71 -0.96 10.43
CA GLY A 20 -1.46 -1.68 10.20
C GLY A 20 -0.68 -1.93 11.48
N LEU A 21 -0.53 -0.89 12.30
CA LEU A 21 0.15 -0.96 13.58
C LEU A 21 -0.56 -1.91 14.55
N VAL A 22 -1.88 -1.76 14.71
CA VAL A 22 -2.71 -2.60 15.60
C VAL A 22 -2.72 -4.05 15.14
N ALA A 23 -2.87 -4.32 13.84
CA ALA A 23 -2.82 -5.66 13.27
C ALA A 23 -1.44 -6.31 13.50
N SER A 24 -0.36 -5.55 13.28
CA SER A 24 1.01 -5.99 13.49
C SER A 24 1.29 -6.35 14.95
N TYR A 25 0.88 -5.52 15.92
CA TYR A 25 1.02 -5.83 17.35
C TYR A 25 0.21 -7.05 17.79
N ARG A 26 -1.00 -7.26 17.25
CA ARG A 26 -1.82 -8.44 17.56
C ARG A 26 -1.25 -9.73 16.96
N LYS A 27 -0.63 -9.64 15.79
CA LYS A 27 -0.09 -10.80 15.05
C LYS A 27 1.31 -11.21 15.53
N TYR A 28 2.19 -10.25 15.83
CA TYR A 28 3.61 -10.53 16.11
C TYR A 28 3.98 -10.34 17.57
N LYS A 29 4.12 -11.47 18.29
CA LYS A 29 4.51 -11.50 19.70
C LYS A 29 5.93 -10.96 19.99
N ALA A 30 6.81 -10.82 19.00
CA ALA A 30 8.25 -10.56 19.22
C ALA A 30 8.90 -9.55 18.26
N PRO A 31 9.96 -8.82 18.70
CA PRO A 31 11.22 -8.44 18.01
C PRO A 31 11.39 -8.10 16.50
N TYR A 32 10.50 -8.43 15.56
CA TYR A 32 10.86 -8.68 14.13
C TYR A 32 11.92 -9.80 13.95
N ALA A 33 12.19 -10.57 15.01
CA ALA A 33 13.33 -11.47 15.15
C ALA A 33 13.42 -12.64 14.15
N ILE A 34 12.47 -12.76 13.23
CA ILE A 34 12.22 -13.98 12.44
C ILE A 34 12.47 -13.76 10.93
N GLY A 35 12.56 -12.51 10.45
CA GLY A 35 12.90 -12.17 9.05
C GLY A 35 11.93 -12.70 7.97
N LYS A 36 10.80 -13.31 8.36
CA LYS A 36 9.82 -13.91 7.45
C LYS A 36 8.91 -12.84 6.85
N LEU A 37 8.67 -12.98 5.54
CA LEU A 37 7.63 -12.25 4.83
C LEU A 37 6.23 -12.69 5.31
N ASP A 38 5.33 -11.74 5.41
CA ASP A 38 3.91 -12.00 5.64
C ASP A 38 3.12 -11.95 4.33
N ALA A 39 2.63 -13.11 3.88
CA ALA A 39 1.87 -13.23 2.65
C ALA A 39 0.65 -12.28 2.60
N LEU A 40 0.01 -12.01 3.73
CA LEU A 40 -1.12 -11.07 3.80
C LEU A 40 -0.63 -9.63 3.54
N ALA A 41 0.46 -9.22 4.19
CA ALA A 41 1.08 -7.92 3.99
C ALA A 41 1.65 -7.75 2.56
N VAL A 42 2.21 -8.81 1.95
CA VAL A 42 2.63 -8.81 0.54
C VAL A 42 1.44 -8.52 -0.38
N VAL A 43 0.31 -9.21 -0.19
CA VAL A 43 -0.89 -9.00 -1.02
C VAL A 43 -1.45 -7.57 -0.84
N LEU A 44 -1.55 -7.08 0.40
CA LEU A 44 -1.97 -5.70 0.67
C LEU A 44 -1.03 -4.67 0.05
N ALA A 45 0.28 -4.89 0.10
CA ALA A 45 1.28 -4.00 -0.49
C ALA A 45 1.19 -3.98 -2.01
N ILE A 46 1.10 -5.15 -2.66
CA ILE A 46 0.96 -5.25 -4.12
C ILE A 46 -0.31 -4.53 -4.59
N ILE A 47 -1.46 -4.81 -3.96
CA ILE A 47 -2.72 -4.16 -4.34
C ILE A 47 -2.64 -2.65 -4.06
N GLY A 48 -2.16 -2.24 -2.87
CA GLY A 48 -2.06 -0.83 -2.48
C GLY A 48 -1.20 -0.01 -3.43
N TRP A 49 0.04 -0.44 -3.65
CA TRP A 49 0.96 0.24 -4.57
C TRP A 49 0.48 0.19 -6.02
N THR A 50 -0.14 -0.91 -6.47
CA THR A 50 -0.69 -0.98 -7.83
C THR A 50 -1.82 0.03 -8.01
N LEU A 51 -2.79 0.10 -7.09
CA LEU A 51 -3.90 1.04 -7.15
C LEU A 51 -3.44 2.51 -7.08
N THR A 52 -2.40 2.82 -6.30
CA THR A 52 -1.87 4.20 -6.18
C THR A 52 -1.00 4.61 -7.37
N LEU A 53 -0.08 3.77 -7.85
CA LEU A 53 0.84 4.14 -8.94
C LEU A 53 0.24 3.96 -10.34
N ASN A 54 -0.73 3.06 -10.49
CA ASN A 54 -1.39 2.77 -11.77
C ASN A 54 -2.83 3.29 -11.82
N SER A 55 -3.18 4.26 -10.94
CA SER A 55 -4.51 4.86 -10.83
C SER A 55 -5.07 5.31 -12.19
N VAL A 56 -4.24 6.01 -12.98
CA VAL A 56 -4.54 6.53 -14.31
C VAL A 56 -4.81 5.43 -15.35
N LEU A 57 -4.23 4.24 -15.16
CA LEU A 57 -4.45 3.08 -16.04
C LEU A 57 -5.77 2.35 -15.74
N ILE A 58 -6.42 2.63 -14.60
CA ILE A 58 -7.68 2.02 -14.16
C ILE A 58 -8.84 2.92 -14.58
N THR A 59 -9.24 2.84 -15.86
CA THR A 59 -10.20 3.78 -16.47
C THR A 59 -11.67 3.58 -16.04
N PHE A 60 -12.00 2.48 -15.37
CA PHE A 60 -13.37 2.14 -14.96
C PHE A 60 -13.73 2.56 -13.52
N ILE A 61 -12.78 3.16 -12.78
CA ILE A 61 -13.01 3.72 -11.45
C ILE A 61 -12.42 5.14 -11.41
N PRO A 62 -13.09 6.14 -10.83
CA PRO A 62 -12.51 7.47 -10.65
C PRO A 62 -11.16 7.44 -9.91
N GLU A 63 -10.17 8.14 -10.46
CA GLU A 63 -8.77 8.09 -10.00
C GLU A 63 -8.61 8.39 -8.51
N TYR A 64 -9.38 9.33 -7.96
CA TYR A 64 -9.30 9.67 -6.54
C TYR A 64 -9.78 8.52 -5.63
N ILE A 65 -10.66 7.64 -6.11
CA ILE A 65 -11.12 6.47 -5.36
C ILE A 65 -10.03 5.39 -5.38
N THR A 66 -9.42 5.11 -6.53
CA THR A 66 -8.32 4.13 -6.64
C THR A 66 -7.11 4.57 -5.80
N ILE A 67 -6.72 5.84 -5.86
CA ILE A 67 -5.66 6.39 -5.00
C ILE A 67 -6.06 6.31 -3.52
N THR A 68 -7.28 6.70 -3.14
CA THR A 68 -7.71 6.65 -1.72
C THR A 68 -7.62 5.23 -1.16
N ILE A 69 -8.11 4.23 -1.90
CA ILE A 69 -8.04 2.81 -1.49
C ILE A 69 -6.58 2.32 -1.50
N GLY A 70 -5.82 2.63 -2.55
CA GLY A 70 -4.42 2.24 -2.65
C GLY A 70 -3.57 2.76 -1.48
N VAL A 71 -3.74 4.04 -1.15
CA VAL A 71 -3.08 4.72 -0.02
C VAL A 71 -3.46 4.05 1.31
N PHE A 72 -4.71 3.68 1.53
CA PHE A 72 -5.13 2.94 2.73
C PHE A 72 -4.40 1.59 2.87
N LEU A 73 -4.38 0.81 1.78
CA LEU A 73 -3.80 -0.54 1.76
C LEU A 73 -2.28 -0.51 1.91
N LEU A 74 -1.57 0.37 1.21
CA LEU A 74 -0.11 0.51 1.36
C LEU A 74 0.25 1.10 2.74
N ALA A 75 -0.56 1.99 3.29
CA ALA A 75 -0.36 2.53 4.63
C ALA A 75 -0.58 1.48 5.73
N MET A 76 -1.49 0.51 5.56
CA MET A 76 -1.60 -0.65 6.46
C MET A 76 -0.33 -1.51 6.50
N VAL A 77 0.47 -1.52 5.43
CA VAL A 77 1.74 -2.26 5.41
C VAL A 77 2.90 -1.40 5.92
N LEU A 78 2.96 -0.12 5.53
CA LEU A 78 3.97 0.82 6.03
C LEU A 78 3.85 1.11 7.53
N GLY A 79 2.62 1.21 8.05
CA GLY A 79 2.33 1.46 9.46
C GLY A 79 2.49 0.24 10.36
N MET A 80 2.94 -0.90 9.84
CA MET A 80 3.28 -2.04 10.69
C MET A 80 4.41 -1.69 11.68
N ARG A 81 4.49 -2.47 12.75
CA ARG A 81 5.55 -2.40 13.75
C ARG A 81 6.95 -2.35 13.08
N PRO A 82 7.90 -1.52 13.57
CA PRO A 82 9.25 -1.45 13.04
C PRO A 82 9.88 -2.82 12.75
N GLY A 83 10.39 -2.97 11.53
CA GLY A 83 10.93 -4.22 10.96
C GLY A 83 9.96 -4.96 10.04
N TYR A 84 8.67 -5.00 10.37
CA TYR A 84 7.63 -5.64 9.56
C TYR A 84 7.17 -4.73 8.40
N GLY A 85 6.60 -5.32 7.34
CA GLY A 85 5.99 -4.60 6.23
C GLY A 85 6.98 -3.95 5.25
N ARG A 86 8.24 -3.72 5.64
CA ARG A 86 9.25 -3.07 4.79
C ARG A 86 9.53 -3.85 3.50
N ASN A 87 9.78 -5.15 3.63
CA ASN A 87 10.15 -5.98 2.48
C ASN A 87 8.92 -6.22 1.58
N GLU A 88 7.73 -6.33 2.19
CA GLU A 88 6.44 -6.47 1.53
C GLU A 88 6.07 -5.20 0.74
N THR A 89 6.28 -4.02 1.33
CA THR A 89 6.17 -2.71 0.66
C THR A 89 7.10 -2.65 -0.55
N PHE A 90 8.37 -3.06 -0.39
CA PHE A 90 9.34 -3.05 -1.48
C PHE A 90 8.94 -3.98 -2.65
N ILE A 91 8.43 -5.18 -2.36
CA ILE A 91 7.83 -6.07 -3.36
C ILE A 91 6.63 -5.40 -4.06
N GLY A 92 5.74 -4.75 -3.30
CA GLY A 92 4.60 -4.03 -3.84
C GLY A 92 4.98 -2.90 -4.80
N ILE A 93 5.99 -2.09 -4.44
CA ILE A 93 6.54 -1.02 -5.30
C ILE A 93 7.10 -1.60 -6.59
N ILE A 94 7.90 -2.67 -6.52
CA ILE A 94 8.49 -3.31 -7.71
C ILE A 94 7.40 -3.82 -8.65
N VAL A 95 6.41 -4.56 -8.14
CA VAL A 95 5.31 -5.09 -8.96
C VAL A 95 4.51 -3.96 -9.61
N ALA A 96 4.13 -2.93 -8.84
CA ALA A 96 3.39 -1.79 -9.35
C ALA A 96 4.18 -0.99 -10.40
N GLY A 97 5.50 -0.84 -10.22
CA GLY A 97 6.40 -0.18 -11.18
C GLY A 97 6.58 -0.98 -12.48
N ILE A 98 6.69 -2.31 -12.39
CA ILE A 98 6.75 -3.19 -13.57
C ILE A 98 5.45 -3.04 -14.39
N ILE A 99 4.28 -3.07 -13.75
CA ILE A 99 2.99 -2.89 -14.42
C ILE A 99 2.95 -1.53 -15.15
N TRP A 100 3.39 -0.47 -14.48
CA TRP A 100 3.42 0.88 -15.05
C TRP A 100 4.33 0.97 -16.28
N ILE A 101 5.56 0.45 -16.19
CA ILE A 101 6.52 0.44 -17.31
C ILE A 101 5.97 -0.36 -18.49
N MET A 102 5.46 -1.57 -18.23
CA MET A 102 4.89 -2.45 -19.27
C MET A 102 3.74 -1.78 -20.03
N ARG A 103 2.87 -1.03 -19.35
CA ARG A 103 1.68 -0.39 -19.94
C ARG A 103 1.85 1.05 -20.44
N THR A 104 3.01 1.66 -20.22
CA THR A 104 3.27 3.07 -20.58
C THR A 104 4.47 3.23 -21.52
N VAL A 105 5.40 2.27 -21.53
CA VAL A 105 6.65 2.34 -22.32
C VAL A 105 6.72 1.27 -23.41
N ILE A 106 6.08 0.11 -23.22
CA ILE A 106 6.24 -1.07 -24.09
C ILE A 106 4.98 -1.37 -24.91
N LEU A 107 3.79 -1.19 -24.32
CA LEU A 107 2.46 -1.45 -24.90
C LEU A 107 1.67 -0.16 -25.10
#